data_AF-A0A3B5L5Y5-F1
#
_entry.id   AF-A0A3B5L5Y5-F1
#
_cell.length_a   1.000
_cell.length_b   1.000
_cell.length_c   1.000
_cell.angle_alpha   90.00
_cell.angle_beta   90.00
_cell.angle_gamma   90.00
#
_symmetry.space_group_name_H-M   'P 1'
#
loop_
_entity.id
_entity.type
_entity.pdbx_description
1 polymer ?
#
loop_
_entity_poly.entity_id
_entity_poly.type
_entity_poly.pdbx_seq_one_letter_code
_entity_poly.pdbx_strand_id
1 'polypeptide(L)'
;MGFWVFTLTWVGLLLLLCPVAVLAEKLDENDPVVTTTYGRLRGIKKELNNEILGPVIQFLGVPYATPPTGERRFQPPEMPASWSDIHNATHFAPVCPQSIVEGRLPDVMLPVWFTNSIDVVSTYVQDQSEDCLYLNIYVPTEDGDQEVRVSILTEYILRLIRKYG
;
A
#
# COMPACT_ATOMS: atom_id res chain seq x y z
N MET A 1 33.79 -43.89 3.69
CA MET A 1 32.53 -43.41 4.30
C MET A 1 32.67 -42.17 5.19
N GLY A 2 33.85 -41.54 5.37
CA GLY A 2 34.03 -40.46 6.36
C GLY A 2 33.97 -39.02 5.82
N PHE A 3 34.56 -38.76 4.65
CA PHE A 3 34.71 -37.40 4.14
C PHE A 3 33.39 -36.69 3.77
N TRP A 4 32.42 -37.44 3.25
CA TRP A 4 31.11 -36.89 2.86
C TRP A 4 30.21 -36.51 4.04
N VAL A 5 30.44 -37.11 5.23
CA VAL A 5 29.65 -36.81 6.44
C VAL A 5 30.14 -35.53 7.10
N PHE A 6 31.46 -35.27 7.07
CA PHE A 6 32.04 -34.04 7.60
C PHE A 6 31.71 -32.80 6.75
N THR A 7 31.58 -32.95 5.43
CA THR A 7 31.19 -31.82 4.55
C THR A 7 29.71 -31.46 4.69
N LEU A 8 28.82 -32.45 4.81
CA LEU A 8 27.38 -32.20 4.99
C LEU A 8 27.05 -31.56 6.35
N THR A 9 27.77 -31.94 7.40
CA THR A 9 27.60 -31.35 8.74
C THR A 9 28.10 -29.90 8.82
N TRP A 10 29.20 -29.57 8.15
CA TRP A 10 29.71 -28.20 8.06
C TRP A 10 28.80 -27.27 7.24
N VAL A 11 28.21 -27.75 6.14
CA VAL A 11 27.25 -26.97 5.34
C VAL A 11 25.94 -26.73 6.11
N GLY A 12 25.46 -27.71 6.88
CA GLY A 12 24.29 -27.56 7.74
C GLY A 12 24.49 -26.56 8.89
N LEU A 13 25.70 -26.51 9.47
CA LEU A 13 26.04 -25.54 10.52
C LEU A 13 26.21 -24.11 9.97
N LEU A 14 26.69 -23.97 8.72
CA LEU A 14 26.80 -22.68 8.03
C LEU A 14 25.42 -22.09 7.68
N LEU A 15 24.44 -22.93 7.34
CA LEU A 15 23.05 -22.54 7.09
C LEU A 15 22.28 -22.12 8.36
N LEU A 16 22.68 -22.63 9.54
CA LEU A 16 22.10 -22.25 10.84
C LEU A 16 22.63 -20.91 11.40
N LEU A 17 23.70 -20.36 10.81
CA LEU A 17 24.34 -19.12 11.26
C LEU A 17 24.07 -17.91 10.36
N CYS A 18 23.31 -18.05 9.27
CA CYS A 18 22.84 -16.89 8.53
C CYS A 18 21.76 -16.19 9.37
N PRO A 19 22.00 -14.98 9.90
CA PRO A 19 20.90 -14.15 10.32
C PRO A 19 20.07 -13.92 9.05
N VAL A 20 18.80 -14.33 9.07
CA VAL A 20 17.86 -13.84 8.06
C VAL A 20 17.89 -12.32 8.20
N ALA A 21 18.57 -11.65 7.28
CA ALA A 21 18.60 -10.21 7.25
C ALA A 21 17.18 -9.75 6.93
N VAL A 22 16.42 -9.43 7.97
CA VAL A 22 15.14 -8.74 7.82
C VAL A 22 15.50 -7.40 7.21
N LEU A 23 15.14 -7.18 5.95
CA LEU A 23 15.17 -5.85 5.35
C LEU A 23 14.09 -5.03 6.05
N ALA A 24 14.44 -4.41 7.17
CA ALA A 24 13.67 -3.30 7.70
C ALA A 24 13.99 -2.09 6.80
N GLU A 25 12.99 -1.57 6.08
CA GLU A 25 13.15 -0.27 5.44
C GLU A 25 13.47 0.76 6.52
N LYS A 26 14.60 1.44 6.36
CA LYS A 26 15.03 2.48 7.27
C LYS A 26 14.12 3.69 7.05
N LEU A 27 13.22 3.93 8.00
CA LEU A 27 12.41 5.15 8.01
C LEU A 27 13.33 6.38 8.12
N ASP A 28 13.13 7.39 7.27
CA ASP A 28 13.89 8.63 7.33
C ASP A 28 13.36 9.47 8.50
N GLU A 29 14.26 10.13 9.21
CA GLU A 29 13.89 11.08 10.27
C GLU A 29 13.14 12.29 9.69
N ASN A 30 13.35 12.57 8.40
CA ASN A 30 12.71 13.67 7.68
C ASN A 30 11.35 13.32 7.07
N ASP A 31 10.85 12.10 7.25
CA ASP A 31 9.55 11.68 6.72
C ASP A 31 8.41 12.53 7.33
N PRO A 32 7.42 12.97 6.52
CA PRO A 32 6.35 13.83 6.98
C PRO A 32 5.45 13.11 8.00
N VAL A 33 5.23 13.75 9.15
CA VAL A 33 4.34 13.23 10.20
C VAL A 33 3.16 14.17 10.41
N VAL A 34 1.94 13.63 10.36
CA VAL A 34 0.69 14.37 10.56
C VAL A 34 -0.07 13.79 11.76
N THR A 35 -0.77 14.66 12.49
CA THR A 35 -1.64 14.25 13.61
C THR A 35 -3.09 14.22 13.16
N THR A 36 -3.78 13.12 13.43
CA THR A 36 -5.22 12.94 13.16
C THR A 36 -5.99 12.79 14.47
N THR A 37 -7.32 12.66 14.39
CA THR A 37 -8.17 12.36 15.55
C THR A 37 -7.89 10.99 16.18
N TYR A 38 -7.36 10.04 15.40
CA TYR A 38 -7.12 8.66 15.85
C TYR A 38 -5.66 8.39 16.22
N GLY A 39 -4.73 9.29 15.86
CA GLY A 39 -3.31 9.14 16.17
C GLY A 39 -2.42 9.80 15.13
N ARG A 40 -1.11 9.57 15.24
CA ARG A 40 -0.10 10.16 14.35
C ARG A 40 0.21 9.23 13.18
N LEU A 41 0.36 9.80 11.99
CA LEU A 41 0.67 9.11 10.74
C LEU A 41 2.02 9.57 10.20
N ARG A 42 2.87 8.64 9.77
CA ARG A 42 4.07 8.93 8.98
C ARG A 42 3.82 8.59 7.52
N GLY A 43 3.97 9.57 6.63
CA GLY A 43 3.93 9.37 5.19
C GLY A 43 5.32 9.39 4.58
N ILE A 44 5.39 9.50 3.26
CA ILE A 44 6.65 9.63 2.51
C ILE A 44 6.50 10.69 1.41
N LYS A 45 7.55 11.48 1.18
CA LYS A 45 7.61 12.36 0.01
C LYS A 45 8.00 11.55 -1.22
N LYS A 46 7.17 11.56 -2.25
CA LYS A 46 7.39 10.86 -3.51
C LYS A 46 7.56 11.85 -4.65
N GLU A 47 8.73 11.81 -5.28
CA GLU A 47 8.96 12.47 -6.56
C GLU A 47 8.25 11.67 -7.67
N LEU A 48 7.54 12.39 -8.54
CA LEU A 48 6.81 11.79 -9.66
C LEU A 48 7.65 11.90 -10.93
N ASN A 49 7.71 10.82 -11.71
CA ASN A 49 8.43 10.79 -12.99
C ASN A 49 7.58 11.47 -14.08
N ASN A 50 7.25 12.75 -13.91
CA ASN A 50 6.43 13.53 -14.82
C ASN A 50 6.89 15.00 -14.82
N GLU A 51 6.99 15.61 -16.00
CA GLU A 51 7.42 17.01 -16.15
C GLU A 51 6.35 18.02 -15.69
N ILE A 52 5.10 17.58 -15.56
CA ILE A 52 3.93 18.43 -15.25
C ILE A 52 3.55 18.34 -13.77
N LEU A 53 3.80 17.21 -13.11
CA LEU A 53 3.38 16.97 -11.73
C LEU A 53 4.57 17.11 -10.78
N GLY A 54 4.48 18.06 -9.85
CA GLY A 54 5.43 18.19 -8.76
C GLY A 54 5.37 17.03 -7.76
N PRO A 55 6.26 17.04 -6.75
CA PRO A 55 6.27 16.02 -5.72
C PRO A 55 4.95 15.96 -4.95
N VAL A 56 4.67 14.78 -4.39
CA VAL A 56 3.53 14.55 -3.51
C VAL A 56 4.00 13.98 -2.18
N ILE A 57 3.32 14.34 -1.11
CA ILE A 57 3.37 13.58 0.14
C ILE A 57 2.27 12.53 0.06
N GLN A 58 2.64 11.26 0.24
CA GLN A 58 1.69 10.16 0.25
C GLN A 58 1.59 9.53 1.65
N PHE A 59 0.37 9.20 2.05
CA PHE A 59 0.05 8.36 3.21
C PHE A 59 -0.73 7.15 2.69
N LEU A 60 -0.10 5.98 2.71
CA LEU A 60 -0.66 4.74 2.17
C LEU A 60 -1.11 3.83 3.31
N GLY A 61 -2.18 3.08 3.10
CA GLY A 61 -2.66 2.11 4.08
C GLY A 61 -3.16 2.73 5.38
N VAL A 62 -3.79 3.91 5.34
CA VAL A 62 -4.33 4.58 6.53
C VAL A 62 -5.65 3.93 6.97
N PRO A 63 -5.74 3.35 8.19
CA PRO A 63 -6.96 2.69 8.64
C PRO A 63 -8.08 3.73 8.85
N TYR A 64 -9.26 3.47 8.26
CA TYR A 64 -10.43 4.33 8.44
C TYR A 64 -11.62 3.62 9.10
N ALA A 65 -11.53 2.30 9.30
CA ALA A 65 -12.52 1.51 9.99
C ALA A 65 -11.87 0.29 10.68
N THR A 66 -12.57 -0.30 11.64
CA THR A 66 -12.13 -1.56 12.25
C THR A 66 -12.32 -2.72 11.27
N PRO A 67 -11.45 -3.76 11.26
CA PRO A 67 -11.54 -4.86 10.30
C PRO A 67 -12.91 -5.56 10.34
N PRO A 68 -13.57 -5.76 9.19
CA PRO A 68 -14.90 -6.37 9.10
C PRO A 68 -14.83 -7.91 9.11
N THR A 69 -14.04 -8.48 10.02
CA THR A 69 -13.78 -9.93 10.10
C THR A 69 -14.64 -10.62 11.16
N GLY A 70 -14.82 -11.94 11.02
CA GLY A 70 -15.58 -12.76 11.99
C GLY A 70 -17.03 -12.28 12.14
N GLU A 71 -17.46 -12.01 13.38
CA GLU A 71 -18.82 -11.56 13.70
C GLU A 71 -19.17 -10.19 13.08
N ARG A 72 -18.17 -9.38 12.71
CA ARG A 72 -18.36 -8.07 12.08
C ARG A 72 -18.59 -8.17 10.58
N ARG A 73 -18.41 -9.35 9.99
CA ARG A 73 -18.61 -9.57 8.57
C ARG A 73 -20.05 -9.25 8.19
N PHE A 74 -20.22 -8.47 7.12
CA PHE A 74 -21.51 -7.97 6.63
C PHE A 74 -22.23 -6.96 7.55
N GLN A 75 -21.59 -6.49 8.61
CA GLN A 75 -22.09 -5.38 9.42
C GLN A 75 -21.60 -4.03 8.86
N PRO A 76 -22.25 -2.92 9.20
CA PRO A 76 -21.73 -1.58 8.89
C PRO A 76 -20.32 -1.39 9.47
N PRO A 77 -19.43 -0.67 8.78
CA PRO A 77 -18.08 -0.41 9.28
C PRO A 77 -18.13 0.45 10.55
N GLU A 78 -17.31 0.06 11.53
CA GLU A 78 -17.12 0.81 12.78
C GLU A 78 -15.86 1.66 12.71
N MET A 79 -15.80 2.75 13.47
CA MET A 79 -14.60 3.60 13.58
C MET A 79 -13.37 2.78 14.02
N PRO A 80 -12.16 3.14 13.58
CA PRO A 80 -10.95 2.44 13.98
C PRO A 80 -10.59 2.78 15.44
N ALA A 81 -9.87 1.88 16.10
CA ALA A 81 -9.26 2.18 17.38
C ALA A 81 -8.19 3.27 17.22
N SER A 82 -8.06 4.15 18.23
CA SER A 82 -6.97 5.11 18.27
C SER A 82 -5.65 4.43 18.62
N TRP A 83 -4.53 4.98 18.14
CA TRP A 83 -3.19 4.46 18.38
C TRP A 83 -2.29 5.52 19.03
N SER A 84 -1.43 5.10 19.96
CA SER A 84 -0.55 5.99 20.73
C SER A 84 0.75 6.34 20.00
N ASP A 85 1.30 5.38 19.26
CA ASP A 85 2.57 5.53 18.55
C ASP A 85 2.38 6.19 17.17
N ILE A 86 3.45 6.34 16.39
CA ILE A 86 3.34 6.82 15.02
C ILE A 86 3.04 5.63 14.13
N HIS A 87 1.88 5.62 13.47
CA HIS A 87 1.53 4.59 12.50
C HIS A 87 2.25 4.85 11.16
N ASN A 88 2.93 3.82 10.65
CA ASN A 88 3.70 3.91 9.42
C ASN A 88 2.81 3.74 8.18
N ALA A 89 2.48 4.84 7.52
CA ALA A 89 1.62 4.90 6.34
C ALA A 89 2.45 5.08 5.05
N THR A 90 3.50 4.28 4.88
CA THR A 90 4.39 4.31 3.70
C THR A 90 4.14 3.16 2.72
N HIS A 91 3.30 2.21 3.09
CA HIS A 91 3.00 1.00 2.30
C HIS A 91 1.51 0.86 2.04
N PHE A 92 1.18 0.26 0.90
CA PHE A 92 -0.20 -0.14 0.64
C PHE A 92 -0.64 -1.23 1.61
N ALA A 93 -1.89 -1.13 2.06
CA ALA A 93 -2.56 -2.20 2.79
C ALA A 93 -3.15 -3.23 1.79
N PRO A 94 -3.50 -4.45 2.27
CA PRO A 94 -4.13 -5.47 1.43
C PRO A 94 -5.42 -4.98 0.79
N VAL A 95 -5.71 -5.48 -0.41
CA VAL A 95 -6.99 -5.23 -1.07
C VAL A 95 -8.08 -6.13 -0.49
N CYS A 96 -9.34 -5.75 -0.69
CA CYS A 96 -10.46 -6.58 -0.26
C CYS A 96 -10.58 -7.87 -1.10
N PRO A 97 -11.19 -8.94 -0.54
CA PRO A 97 -11.34 -10.19 -1.23
C PRO A 97 -12.19 -10.03 -2.50
N GLN A 98 -11.63 -10.38 -3.65
CA GLN A 98 -12.26 -10.30 -4.96
C GLN A 98 -11.82 -11.45 -5.87
N SER A 99 -12.71 -11.86 -6.77
CA SER A 99 -12.44 -12.96 -7.70
C SER A 99 -11.42 -12.52 -8.75
N ILE A 100 -10.18 -13.01 -8.61
CA ILE A 100 -9.13 -12.85 -9.62
C ILE A 100 -9.01 -14.18 -10.37
N VAL A 101 -9.16 -14.15 -11.69
CA VAL A 101 -9.02 -15.33 -12.55
C VAL A 101 -7.61 -15.32 -13.12
N GLU A 102 -6.83 -16.38 -12.87
CA GLU A 102 -5.45 -16.52 -13.39
C GLU A 102 -4.50 -15.34 -13.06
N GLY A 103 -4.68 -14.71 -11.89
CA GLY A 103 -3.86 -13.56 -11.48
C GLY A 103 -4.18 -12.26 -12.20
N ARG A 104 -5.22 -12.23 -13.06
CA ARG A 104 -5.72 -11.03 -13.73
C ARG A 104 -7.16 -10.73 -13.31
N LEU A 105 -7.48 -9.43 -13.31
CA LEU A 105 -8.88 -9.00 -13.25
C LEU A 105 -9.58 -9.58 -14.49
N PRO A 106 -10.84 -10.04 -14.40
CA PRO A 106 -11.52 -10.61 -15.56
C PRO A 106 -11.48 -9.65 -16.76
N ASP A 107 -10.73 -10.01 -17.81
CA ASP A 107 -10.60 -9.20 -19.04
C ASP A 107 -11.90 -9.14 -19.86
N VAL A 108 -12.92 -9.88 -19.43
CA VAL A 108 -14.21 -9.98 -20.10
C VAL A 108 -15.02 -8.70 -19.84
N MET A 109 -15.12 -7.84 -20.88
CA MET A 109 -15.84 -6.55 -20.96
C MET A 109 -15.07 -5.25 -20.66
N LEU A 110 -13.74 -5.25 -20.56
CA LEU A 110 -12.99 -3.99 -20.39
C LEU A 110 -12.50 -3.42 -21.74
N PRO A 111 -12.68 -2.10 -22.01
CA PRO A 111 -12.13 -1.48 -23.21
C PRO A 111 -10.60 -1.64 -23.31
N VAL A 112 -10.05 -1.72 -24.52
CA VAL A 112 -8.59 -1.91 -24.77
C VAL A 112 -7.70 -0.83 -24.11
N TRP A 113 -8.20 0.40 -23.97
CA TRP A 113 -7.48 1.45 -23.25
C TRP A 113 -7.43 1.21 -21.73
N PHE A 114 -8.34 0.41 -21.19
CA PHE A 114 -8.39 -0.02 -19.80
C PHE A 114 -7.44 -1.21 -19.53
N THR A 115 -7.19 -2.06 -20.55
CA THR A 115 -6.32 -3.25 -20.41
C THR A 115 -4.83 -2.93 -20.45
N ASN A 116 -4.43 -1.77 -20.98
CA ASN A 116 -3.01 -1.36 -21.13
C ASN A 116 -2.27 -1.14 -19.79
N SER A 117 -2.94 -1.24 -18.64
CA SER A 117 -2.31 -1.18 -17.31
C SER A 117 -2.80 -2.26 -16.34
N ILE A 118 -3.46 -3.32 -16.81
CA ILE A 118 -3.91 -4.40 -15.94
C ILE A 118 -2.72 -5.11 -15.28
N ASP A 119 -1.57 -5.23 -15.96
CA ASP A 119 -0.36 -5.83 -15.37
C ASP A 119 0.20 -4.99 -14.20
N VAL A 120 0.09 -3.65 -14.26
CA VAL A 120 0.52 -2.75 -13.18
C VAL A 120 -0.38 -2.92 -11.95
N VAL A 121 -1.68 -3.07 -12.17
CA VAL A 121 -2.66 -3.23 -11.09
C VAL A 121 -2.60 -4.64 -10.50
N SER A 122 -2.35 -5.67 -11.33
CA SER A 122 -2.35 -7.08 -10.96
C SER A 122 -1.46 -7.37 -9.74
N THR A 123 -0.28 -6.74 -9.63
CA THR A 123 0.63 -6.94 -8.50
C THR A 123 0.04 -6.48 -7.17
N TYR A 124 -0.75 -5.40 -7.16
CA TYR A 124 -1.38 -4.88 -5.95
C TYR A 124 -2.60 -5.69 -5.51
N VAL A 125 -3.27 -6.40 -6.43
CA VAL A 125 -4.48 -7.17 -6.10
C VAL A 125 -4.16 -8.58 -5.58
N GLN A 126 -2.89 -9.02 -5.63
CA GLN A 126 -2.52 -10.36 -5.15
C GLN A 126 -2.63 -10.49 -3.62
N ASP A 127 -2.32 -9.42 -2.89
CA ASP A 127 -2.40 -9.42 -1.42
C ASP A 127 -3.82 -9.07 -0.98
N GLN A 128 -4.63 -10.10 -0.76
CA GLN A 128 -6.04 -9.95 -0.36
C GLN A 128 -6.26 -10.32 1.10
N SER A 129 -7.02 -9.50 1.82
CA SER A 129 -7.43 -9.76 3.19
C SER A 129 -8.84 -9.22 3.44
N GLU A 130 -9.62 -9.85 4.32
CA GLU A 130 -10.87 -9.24 4.82
C GLU A 130 -10.59 -7.98 5.65
N ASP A 131 -9.39 -7.86 6.22
CA ASP A 131 -8.87 -6.61 6.79
C ASP A 131 -8.28 -5.73 5.67
N CYS A 132 -9.16 -4.98 5.00
CA CYS A 132 -8.84 -4.16 3.82
C CYS A 132 -9.40 -2.73 3.88
N LEU A 133 -9.94 -2.29 5.02
CA LEU A 133 -10.58 -0.97 5.15
C LEU A 133 -9.55 0.14 5.42
N TYR A 134 -8.76 0.43 4.39
CA TYR A 134 -7.69 1.42 4.40
C TYR A 134 -7.83 2.45 3.27
N LEU A 135 -7.30 3.66 3.49
CA LEU A 135 -7.24 4.75 2.51
C LEU A 135 -5.81 5.04 2.10
N ASN A 136 -5.66 5.53 0.87
CA ASN A 136 -4.43 6.12 0.37
C ASN A 136 -4.68 7.61 0.11
N ILE A 137 -3.86 8.48 0.67
CA ILE A 137 -4.01 9.94 0.64
C ILE A 137 -2.77 10.52 -0.05
N TYR A 138 -2.98 11.38 -1.04
CA TYR A 138 -1.91 12.07 -1.77
C TYR A 138 -2.11 13.58 -1.65
N VAL A 139 -1.09 14.25 -1.15
CA VAL A 139 -1.08 15.71 -0.91
C VAL A 139 -0.02 16.33 -1.83
N PRO A 140 -0.41 17.13 -2.83
CA PRO A 140 0.54 17.88 -3.65
C PRO A 140 1.37 18.84 -2.78
N THR A 141 2.67 18.98 -3.09
CA THR A 141 3.53 19.94 -2.38
C THR A 141 3.56 21.32 -3.02
N GLU A 142 2.92 21.48 -4.19
CA GLU A 142 2.86 22.74 -4.95
C GLU A 142 1.47 23.38 -4.83
N ASP A 143 1.48 24.72 -4.71
CA ASP A 143 0.39 25.68 -4.45
C ASP A 143 -0.13 25.73 -3.00
N GLY A 144 -0.08 26.95 -2.44
CA GLY A 144 -0.35 27.27 -1.03
C GLY A 144 -1.78 26.99 -0.56
N ASP A 145 -1.88 26.83 0.77
CA ASP A 145 -3.09 26.62 1.58
C ASP A 145 -4.13 25.71 0.91
N GLN A 146 -3.83 24.41 0.86
CA GLN A 146 -4.65 23.42 0.17
C GLN A 146 -5.54 22.62 1.11
N GLU A 147 -6.85 22.77 0.89
CA GLU A 147 -7.87 21.81 1.27
C GLU A 147 -7.51 20.41 0.72
N VAL A 148 -7.20 19.48 1.62
CA VAL A 148 -6.88 18.09 1.27
C VAL A 148 -8.12 17.43 0.67
N ARG A 149 -8.16 17.34 -0.67
CA ARG A 149 -9.19 16.57 -1.37
C ARG A 149 -8.82 15.09 -1.31
N VAL A 150 -9.62 14.31 -0.59
CA VAL A 150 -9.55 12.85 -0.63
C VAL A 150 -9.96 12.40 -2.03
N SER A 151 -8.98 12.15 -2.90
CA SER A 151 -9.26 11.56 -4.21
C SER A 151 -9.58 10.08 -4.04
N ILE A 152 -10.86 9.76 -4.11
CA ILE A 152 -11.28 8.42 -4.55
C ILE A 152 -10.72 8.28 -5.98
N LEU A 153 -9.98 7.21 -6.28
CA LEU A 153 -9.23 6.98 -7.53
C LEU A 153 -9.99 7.35 -8.81
N THR A 154 -11.32 7.24 -8.80
CA THR A 154 -12.23 7.66 -9.87
C THR A 154 -12.23 9.17 -10.14
N GLU A 155 -12.21 10.03 -9.11
CA GLU A 155 -12.31 11.48 -9.32
C GLU A 155 -11.03 12.10 -9.89
N TYR A 156 -9.85 11.60 -9.48
CA TYR A 156 -8.57 12.12 -9.97
C TYR A 156 -8.38 11.84 -11.46
N ILE A 157 -8.68 10.61 -11.89
CA ILE A 157 -8.63 10.20 -13.30
C ILE A 157 -9.64 11.01 -14.13
N LEU A 158 -10.88 11.17 -13.65
CA LEU A 158 -11.89 11.98 -14.34
C LEU A 158 -11.50 13.47 -14.46
N ARG A 159 -10.82 14.02 -13.45
CA ARG A 159 -10.36 15.41 -13.47
C ARG A 159 -9.19 15.61 -14.43
N LEU A 160 -8.28 14.65 -14.54
CA LEU A 160 -7.20 14.67 -15.54
C LEU A 160 -7.74 14.51 -16.96
N ILE A 161 -8.69 13.60 -17.20
CA ILE A 161 -9.35 13.46 -18.49
C ILE A 161 -10.06 14.76 -18.90
N ARG A 162 -10.73 15.45 -17.97
CA ARG A 162 -11.41 16.72 -18.28
C ARG A 162 -10.44 17.89 -18.51
N LYS A 163 -9.23 17.84 -17.95
CA LYS A 163 -8.23 18.92 -18.11
C LYS A 163 -7.40 18.78 -19.37
N TYR A 164 -7.18 17.55 -19.85
CA TYR A 164 -6.27 17.24 -20.96
C TYR A 164 -6.94 16.51 -22.14
N GLY A 165 -8.25 16.26 -22.07
CA GLY A 165 -9.07 15.69 -23.15
C GLY A 165 -10.09 16.67 -23.70
#